data_AF-A0A8S3SWP8-F1
#
_entry.id   AF-A0A8S3SWP8-F1
#
_cell.length_a   1.000
_cell.length_b   1.000
_cell.length_c   1.000
_cell.angle_alpha   90.00
_cell.angle_beta   90.00
_cell.angle_gamma   90.00
#
_symmetry.space_group_name_H-M   'P 1'
#
loop_
_entity.id
_entity.type
_entity.pdbx_description
1 polymer ?
#
loop_
_entity_poly.entity_id
_entity_poly.type
_entity_poly.pdbx_seq_one_letter_code
_entity_poly.pdbx_strand_id
1 'polypeptide(L)'
;MNQRTYLGTSLIDIAKASVETFMKIRSRDMNSRWDRYMLLTFEDPPANIKAGWKESHATFITELKNLKAGGLTSMGPSLKHGFDLLNVNRMQSGIDTYGQGRCPYYLEPAVIITITDGGKLTTNRGVQYELNLPMNTVVPGSELTNEPFRWDQRIFGLVLKLPGNFPVEAPYVNQFIPSADNHPLDAMCEVTGGRSYAIYTQKMLHASLESLVQKVQTGVVINFEKIGPDPAPMTEGKIENDNETKENQDINRPI
;
A
#
# COMPACT_ATOMS: atom_id res chain seq x y z
N MET A 1 19.21 6.61 -3.83
CA MET A 1 19.48 5.28 -3.23
C MET A 1 20.89 4.71 -3.45
N ASN A 2 21.92 5.50 -3.84
CA ASN A 2 23.32 5.03 -3.92
C ASN A 2 24.11 5.15 -2.60
N GLN A 3 23.46 5.62 -1.53
CA GLN A 3 24.08 5.80 -0.23
C GLN A 3 24.41 4.44 0.39
N ARG A 4 25.56 4.35 1.08
CA ARG A 4 25.97 3.15 1.81
C ARG A 4 25.47 3.21 3.25
N THR A 5 25.02 2.07 3.74
CA THR A 5 24.59 1.90 5.13
C THR A 5 25.74 1.41 6.01
N TYR A 6 25.51 1.37 7.33
CA TYR A 6 26.45 0.78 8.30
C TYR A 6 26.84 -0.68 8.03
N LEU A 7 26.09 -1.38 7.18
CA LEU A 7 26.37 -2.76 6.75
C LEU A 7 27.33 -2.85 5.57
N GLY A 8 27.73 -1.70 5.00
CA GLY A 8 28.56 -1.64 3.80
C GLY A 8 27.81 -1.86 2.49
N THR A 9 26.53 -2.25 2.53
CA THR A 9 25.66 -2.39 1.36
C THR A 9 24.97 -1.07 0.99
N SER A 10 24.64 -0.91 -0.28
CA SER A 10 23.88 0.25 -0.76
C SER A 10 22.39 0.12 -0.42
N LEU A 11 21.69 1.25 -0.32
CA LEU A 11 20.24 1.25 -0.05
C LEU A 11 19.45 0.49 -1.13
N ILE A 12 19.87 0.54 -2.39
CA ILE A 12 19.21 -0.21 -3.46
C ILE A 12 19.37 -1.73 -3.29
N ASP A 13 20.51 -2.20 -2.79
CA ASP A 13 20.70 -3.63 -2.50
C ASP A 13 19.80 -4.08 -1.35
N ILE A 14 19.63 -3.24 -0.32
CA ILE A 14 18.70 -3.49 0.78
C ILE A 14 17.26 -3.49 0.27
N ALA A 15 16.89 -2.57 -0.64
CA ALA A 15 15.57 -2.55 -1.25
C ALA A 15 15.28 -3.83 -2.05
N LYS A 16 16.23 -4.29 -2.88
CA LYS A 16 16.11 -5.57 -3.62
C LYS A 16 15.93 -6.75 -2.66
N ALA A 17 16.76 -6.84 -1.62
CA ALA A 17 16.67 -7.90 -0.62
C ALA A 17 15.33 -7.84 0.16
N SER A 18 14.79 -6.64 0.37
CA SER A 18 13.48 -6.44 1.01
C SER A 18 12.35 -7.00 0.15
N VAL A 19 12.40 -6.79 -1.17
CA VAL A 19 11.43 -7.34 -2.12
C VAL A 19 11.50 -8.87 -2.15
N GLU A 20 12.70 -9.46 -2.22
CA GLU A 20 12.88 -10.92 -2.16
C GLU A 20 12.34 -11.50 -0.84
N THR A 21 12.63 -10.83 0.28
CA THR A 21 12.14 -11.24 1.61
C THR A 21 10.62 -11.13 1.69
N PHE A 22 10.04 -10.06 1.16
CA PHE A 22 8.59 -9.88 1.08
C PHE A 22 7.92 -11.02 0.31
N MET A 23 8.42 -11.35 -0.88
CA MET A 23 7.89 -12.46 -1.68
C MET A 23 8.01 -13.80 -0.95
N LYS A 24 9.10 -14.02 -0.21
CA LYS A 24 9.32 -15.22 0.60
C LYS A 24 8.39 -15.31 1.81
N ILE A 25 8.04 -14.19 2.44
CA ILE A 25 7.06 -14.17 3.53
C ILE A 25 5.65 -14.38 2.95
N ARG A 26 5.32 -13.72 1.83
CA ARG A 26 4.03 -13.83 1.16
C ARG A 26 3.76 -15.23 0.60
N SER A 27 4.79 -15.95 0.13
CA SER A 27 4.64 -17.33 -0.37
C SER A 27 4.22 -18.35 0.70
N ARG A 28 4.26 -17.97 1.98
CA ARG A 28 3.71 -18.78 3.09
C ARG A 28 2.18 -18.79 3.09
N ASP A 29 1.55 -17.75 2.52
CA ASP A 29 0.10 -17.66 2.36
C ASP A 29 -0.35 -18.44 1.12
N MET A 30 -1.40 -19.25 1.25
CA MET A 30 -1.96 -20.03 0.15
C MET A 30 -2.51 -19.15 -0.98
N ASN A 31 -3.00 -17.95 -0.64
CA ASN A 31 -3.56 -17.00 -1.61
C ASN A 31 -2.50 -16.42 -2.55
N SER A 32 -1.22 -16.49 -2.18
CA SER A 32 -0.11 -15.92 -2.95
C SER A 32 0.07 -16.55 -4.34
N ARG A 33 -0.51 -17.73 -4.60
CA ARG A 33 -0.46 -18.40 -5.91
C ARG A 33 -1.15 -17.62 -7.03
N TRP A 34 -2.08 -16.75 -6.68
CA TRP A 34 -2.83 -15.92 -7.62
C TRP A 34 -2.25 -14.51 -7.75
N ASP A 35 -1.24 -14.16 -6.93
CA ASP A 35 -0.62 -12.84 -6.95
C ASP A 35 0.20 -12.66 -8.24
N ARG A 36 0.07 -11.48 -8.84
CA ARG A 36 0.91 -11.03 -9.97
C ARG A 36 1.80 -9.89 -9.51
N TYR A 37 3.07 -9.94 -9.88
CA TYR A 37 4.05 -8.95 -9.48
C TYR A 37 4.45 -8.07 -10.67
N MET A 38 4.41 -6.77 -10.48
CA MET A 38 4.90 -5.79 -11.44
C MET A 38 6.07 -5.01 -10.82
N LEU A 39 7.06 -4.69 -11.65
CA LEU A 39 8.23 -3.92 -11.24
C LEU A 39 8.27 -2.61 -12.01
N LEU A 40 8.12 -1.51 -11.28
CA LEU A 40 8.20 -0.15 -11.80
C LEU A 40 9.35 0.58 -11.13
N THR A 41 9.95 1.50 -11.88
CA THR A 41 11.07 2.36 -11.46
C THR A 41 10.70 3.83 -11.65
N PHE A 42 11.53 4.74 -11.12
CA PHE A 42 11.33 6.18 -11.28
C PHE A 42 11.89 6.77 -12.58
N GLU A 43 12.11 5.92 -13.58
CA GLU A 43 12.50 6.37 -14.92
C GLU A 43 11.28 6.93 -15.68
N ASP A 44 11.54 7.65 -16.78
CA ASP A 44 10.46 8.11 -17.65
C ASP A 44 9.93 6.95 -18.53
N PRO A 45 8.63 6.95 -18.89
CA PRO A 45 8.09 5.99 -19.85
C PRO A 45 8.82 6.05 -21.20
N PRO A 46 9.06 4.91 -21.87
CA PRO A 46 8.61 3.54 -21.53
C PRO A 46 9.57 2.75 -20.62
N ALA A 47 10.71 3.31 -20.23
CA ALA A 47 11.74 2.58 -19.49
C ALA A 47 11.36 2.32 -18.03
N ASN A 48 10.34 3.03 -17.52
CA ASN A 48 9.81 2.91 -16.17
C ASN A 48 9.33 1.49 -15.80
N ILE A 49 8.74 0.75 -16.76
CA ILE A 49 8.23 -0.61 -16.56
C ILE A 49 9.35 -1.61 -16.84
N LYS A 50 9.81 -2.32 -15.80
CA LYS A 50 10.82 -3.39 -15.94
C LYS A 50 10.16 -4.76 -16.04
N ALA A 51 9.10 -5.00 -15.27
CA ALA A 51 8.28 -6.19 -15.38
C ALA A 51 6.80 -5.79 -15.34
N GLY A 52 6.07 -6.10 -16.42
CA GLY A 52 4.65 -5.76 -16.57
C GLY A 52 3.70 -6.88 -16.16
N TRP A 53 2.40 -6.67 -16.40
CA TRP A 53 1.32 -7.59 -16.02
C TRP A 53 1.41 -9.01 -16.60
N LYS A 54 2.00 -9.15 -17.79
CA LYS A 54 2.11 -10.43 -18.52
C LYS A 54 3.42 -11.18 -18.25
N GLU A 55 4.31 -10.60 -17.44
CA GLU A 55 5.64 -11.15 -17.24
C GLU A 55 5.66 -12.29 -16.23
N SER A 56 6.61 -13.20 -16.42
CA SER A 56 6.80 -14.33 -15.50
C SER A 56 7.51 -13.89 -14.22
N HIS A 57 7.35 -14.68 -13.15
CA HIS A 57 8.10 -14.49 -11.91
C HIS A 57 9.63 -14.53 -12.13
N ALA A 58 10.11 -15.34 -13.07
CA ALA A 58 11.53 -15.41 -13.41
C ALA A 58 12.05 -14.12 -14.05
N THR A 59 11.26 -13.51 -14.96
CA THR A 59 11.57 -12.21 -15.55
C THR A 59 11.65 -11.14 -14.46
N PHE A 60 10.66 -11.11 -13.55
CA PHE A 60 10.63 -10.15 -12.44
C PHE A 60 11.90 -10.22 -11.57
N ILE A 61 12.32 -11.43 -11.16
CA ILE A 61 13.52 -11.60 -10.33
C ILE A 61 14.79 -11.19 -11.07
N THR A 62 14.87 -11.47 -12.37
CA THR A 62 16.02 -11.10 -13.20
C THR A 62 16.14 -9.58 -13.32
N GLU A 63 15.03 -8.91 -13.62
CA GLU A 63 14.97 -7.44 -13.70
C GLU A 63 15.23 -6.78 -12.35
N LEU A 64 14.70 -7.33 -11.25
CA LEU A 64 14.96 -6.86 -9.88
C LEU A 64 16.46 -6.88 -9.56
N LYS A 65 17.16 -7.95 -9.93
CA LYS A 65 18.62 -8.07 -9.72
C LYS A 65 19.40 -7.05 -10.55
N ASN A 66 18.97 -6.79 -11.78
CA ASN A 66 19.61 -5.88 -12.71
C ASN A 66 19.32 -4.39 -12.43
N LEU A 67 18.39 -4.06 -11.54
CA LEU A 67 18.10 -2.66 -11.18
C LEU A 67 19.36 -1.93 -10.73
N LYS A 68 19.54 -0.72 -11.27
CA LYS A 68 20.60 0.20 -10.86
C LYS A 68 19.94 1.45 -10.28
N ALA A 69 20.47 1.95 -9.18
CA ALA A 69 20.03 3.23 -8.65
C ALA A 69 20.63 4.36 -9.48
N GLY A 70 19.81 4.98 -10.33
CA GLY A 70 20.14 6.13 -11.15
C GLY A 70 18.90 6.99 -11.40
N GLY A 71 19.11 8.20 -11.88
CA GLY A 71 18.03 9.14 -12.17
C GLY A 71 17.58 9.98 -10.97
N LEU A 72 16.48 10.69 -11.18
CA LEU A 72 15.87 11.59 -10.21
C LEU A 72 14.77 10.88 -9.41
N THR A 73 14.32 11.50 -8.33
CA THR A 73 13.24 10.99 -7.48
C THR A 73 11.88 11.54 -7.92
N SER A 74 11.49 11.29 -9.18
CA SER A 74 10.22 11.69 -9.80
C SER A 74 9.04 10.80 -9.33
N MET A 75 8.80 10.78 -8.02
CA MET A 75 7.81 9.90 -7.39
C MET A 75 6.38 10.15 -7.89
N GLY A 76 5.96 11.41 -8.08
CA GLY A 76 4.61 11.76 -8.55
C GLY A 76 4.28 11.16 -9.92
N PRO A 77 5.04 11.48 -10.99
CA PRO A 77 4.85 10.87 -12.30
C PRO A 77 4.92 9.34 -12.28
N SER A 78 5.87 8.78 -11.51
CA SER A 78 6.05 7.32 -11.44
C SER A 78 4.86 6.61 -10.83
N LEU A 79 4.31 7.14 -9.74
CA LEU A 79 3.09 6.62 -9.12
C LEU A 79 1.89 6.76 -10.06
N LYS A 80 1.77 7.89 -10.77
CA LYS A 80 0.73 8.09 -11.78
C LYS A 80 0.81 7.01 -12.86
N HIS A 81 2.00 6.74 -13.40
CA HIS A 81 2.18 5.68 -14.39
C HIS A 81 1.84 4.28 -13.85
N GLY A 82 2.11 4.03 -12.57
CA GLY A 82 1.66 2.82 -11.88
C GLY A 82 0.14 2.70 -11.84
N PHE A 83 -0.56 3.78 -11.48
CA PHE A 83 -2.01 3.82 -11.50
C PHE A 83 -2.60 3.68 -12.90
N ASP A 84 -2.03 4.36 -13.90
CA ASP A 84 -2.46 4.24 -15.30
C ASP A 84 -2.35 2.78 -15.77
N LEU A 85 -1.25 2.09 -15.45
CA LEU A 85 -1.04 0.69 -15.80
C LEU A 85 -2.08 -0.23 -15.14
N LEU A 86 -2.39 -0.01 -13.86
CA LEU A 86 -3.44 -0.75 -13.16
C LEU A 86 -4.81 -0.50 -13.80
N ASN A 87 -5.13 0.76 -14.11
CA ASN A 87 -6.41 1.13 -14.69
C ASN A 87 -6.60 0.58 -16.11
N VAL A 88 -5.53 0.43 -16.90
CA VAL A 88 -5.58 -0.27 -18.20
C VAL A 88 -5.99 -1.74 -18.02
N ASN A 89 -5.46 -2.43 -17.01
CA ASN A 89 -5.86 -3.82 -16.72
C ASN A 89 -7.33 -3.91 -16.31
N ARG A 90 -7.80 -2.99 -15.47
CA ARG A 90 -9.22 -2.92 -15.06
C ARG A 90 -10.16 -2.71 -16.24
N MET A 91 -9.77 -1.85 -17.18
CA MET A 91 -10.53 -1.61 -18.40
C MET A 91 -10.59 -2.87 -19.27
N GLN A 92 -9.47 -3.60 -19.38
CA GLN A 92 -9.43 -4.87 -20.11
C GLN A 92 -10.33 -5.93 -19.44
N SER A 93 -10.38 -5.97 -18.11
CA SER A 93 -11.26 -6.84 -17.33
C SER A 93 -12.72 -6.40 -17.33
N GLY A 94 -13.00 -5.12 -17.62
CA GLY A 94 -14.35 -4.55 -17.68
C GLY A 94 -15.03 -4.40 -16.31
N ILE A 95 -14.26 -4.28 -15.22
CA ILE A 95 -14.82 -4.28 -13.84
C ILE A 95 -15.37 -2.93 -13.40
N ASP A 96 -14.99 -1.84 -14.07
CA ASP A 96 -15.52 -0.51 -13.78
C ASP A 96 -16.84 -0.29 -14.54
N THR A 97 -17.96 -0.67 -13.91
CA THR A 97 -19.31 -0.60 -14.48
C THR A 97 -19.98 0.75 -14.27
N TYR A 98 -19.42 1.81 -14.86
CA TYR A 98 -20.03 3.14 -14.80
C TYR A 98 -21.47 3.11 -15.34
N GLY A 99 -22.40 3.68 -14.57
CA GLY A 99 -23.84 3.69 -14.91
C GLY A 99 -24.66 2.51 -14.39
N GLN A 100 -24.03 1.43 -13.88
CA GLN A 100 -24.74 0.28 -13.27
C GLN A 100 -24.56 0.20 -11.74
N GLY A 101 -23.97 1.24 -11.14
CA GLY A 101 -23.59 1.27 -9.73
C GLY A 101 -22.20 0.70 -9.48
N ARG A 102 -21.80 0.64 -8.20
CA ARG A 102 -20.53 0.05 -7.75
C ARG A 102 -20.79 -1.31 -7.11
N CYS A 103 -20.08 -2.34 -7.55
CA CYS A 103 -20.21 -3.69 -7.04
C CYS A 103 -19.01 -4.06 -6.14
N PRO A 104 -19.17 -4.14 -4.81
CA PRO A 104 -18.06 -4.43 -3.87
C PRO A 104 -17.44 -5.82 -4.00
N TYR A 105 -18.05 -6.71 -4.76
CA TYR A 105 -17.55 -8.07 -5.00
C TYR A 105 -16.77 -8.20 -6.31
N TYR A 106 -16.87 -7.22 -7.23
CA TYR A 106 -16.06 -7.15 -8.45
C TYR A 106 -14.79 -6.34 -8.17
N LEU A 107 -13.78 -7.00 -7.61
CA LEU A 107 -12.53 -6.36 -7.19
C LEU A 107 -11.34 -6.88 -8.01
N GLU A 108 -10.42 -5.97 -8.31
CA GLU A 108 -9.08 -6.31 -8.78
C GLU A 108 -8.09 -5.63 -7.82
N PRO A 109 -7.90 -6.24 -6.62
CA PRO A 109 -7.15 -5.61 -5.55
C PRO A 109 -5.69 -5.45 -5.96
N ALA A 110 -5.17 -4.24 -5.78
CA ALA A 110 -3.79 -3.93 -6.11
C ALA A 110 -3.09 -3.25 -4.94
N VAL A 111 -1.86 -3.66 -4.67
CA VAL A 111 -1.03 -3.08 -3.62
C VAL A 111 0.24 -2.53 -4.24
N ILE A 112 0.49 -1.24 -4.02
CA ILE A 112 1.69 -0.54 -4.46
C ILE A 112 2.61 -0.41 -3.25
N ILE A 113 3.80 -1.01 -3.32
CA ILE A 113 4.84 -0.86 -2.30
C ILE A 113 5.90 0.08 -2.84
N THR A 114 5.94 1.31 -2.31
CA THR A 114 6.92 2.32 -2.71
C THR A 114 8.12 2.27 -1.76
N ILE A 115 9.28 1.86 -2.28
CA ILE A 115 10.53 1.86 -1.51
C ILE A 115 11.33 3.10 -1.87
N THR A 116 11.71 3.90 -0.88
CA THR A 116 12.46 5.16 -1.06
C THR A 116 13.50 5.35 0.04
N ASP A 117 14.54 6.15 -0.22
CA ASP A 117 15.58 6.52 0.77
C ASP A 117 15.16 7.66 1.70
N GLY A 118 13.96 8.21 1.53
CA GLY A 118 13.45 9.29 2.37
C GLY A 118 14.15 10.63 2.16
N GLY A 119 14.93 10.77 1.08
CA GLY A 119 15.49 12.03 0.65
C GLY A 119 14.42 12.99 0.11
N LYS A 120 14.83 14.22 -0.23
CA LYS A 120 13.93 15.18 -0.87
C LYS A 120 13.54 14.68 -2.27
N LEU A 121 12.30 14.93 -2.68
CA LEU A 121 11.83 14.58 -4.03
C LEU A 121 12.48 15.53 -5.04
N THR A 122 13.01 15.00 -6.14
CA THR A 122 13.73 15.77 -7.15
C THR A 122 13.15 15.50 -8.52
N THR A 123 12.99 16.57 -9.28
CA THR A 123 12.51 16.56 -10.66
C THR A 123 13.46 17.39 -11.51
N ASN A 124 13.34 17.31 -12.84
CA ASN A 124 14.13 18.16 -13.76
C ASN A 124 13.96 19.66 -13.50
N ARG A 125 12.87 20.07 -12.82
CA ARG A 125 12.58 21.48 -12.46
C ARG A 125 13.12 21.88 -11.08
N GLY A 126 13.66 20.95 -10.31
CA GLY A 126 14.18 21.19 -8.97
C GLY A 126 13.59 20.27 -7.90
N VAL A 127 13.78 20.68 -6.65
CA VAL A 127 13.37 19.94 -5.46
C VAL A 127 11.89 20.21 -5.16
N GLN A 128 11.10 19.14 -5.03
CA GLN A 128 9.69 19.21 -4.65
C GLN A 128 9.52 18.79 -3.18
N TYR A 129 8.74 19.57 -2.44
CA TYR A 129 8.41 19.31 -1.04
C TYR A 129 7.07 18.61 -0.87
N GLU A 130 6.21 18.67 -1.88
CA GLU A 130 4.90 18.04 -1.91
C GLU A 130 4.84 16.98 -3.01
N LEU A 131 4.10 15.91 -2.75
CA LEU A 131 3.88 14.84 -3.71
C LEU A 131 2.54 15.09 -4.41
N ASN A 132 2.60 15.75 -5.57
CA ASN A 132 1.42 15.98 -6.40
C ASN A 132 1.45 15.05 -7.61
N LEU A 133 0.37 14.28 -7.78
CA LEU A 133 0.16 13.44 -8.94
C LEU A 133 -0.30 14.32 -10.12
N PRO A 134 0.38 14.29 -11.27
CA PRO A 134 -0.09 15.02 -12.43
C PRO A 134 -1.43 14.43 -12.90
N MET A 135 -2.50 15.24 -12.94
CA MET A 135 -3.87 14.79 -13.27
C MET A 135 -4.12 14.64 -14.79
N ASN A 136 -3.11 14.82 -15.64
CA ASN A 136 -3.26 14.65 -17.09
C ASN A 136 -3.23 13.17 -17.47
N THR A 137 -4.36 12.48 -17.32
CA THR A 137 -4.49 11.07 -17.69
C THR A 137 -4.88 10.92 -19.16
N VAL A 138 -4.11 10.11 -19.87
CA VAL A 138 -4.32 9.75 -21.28
C VAL A 138 -5.11 8.44 -21.45
N VAL A 139 -5.47 7.79 -20.33
CA VAL A 139 -6.26 6.56 -20.34
C VAL A 139 -7.73 6.90 -20.63
N PRO A 140 -8.36 6.32 -21.66
CA PRO A 140 -9.78 6.52 -21.96
C PRO A 140 -10.67 6.18 -20.76
N GLY A 141 -11.74 6.92 -20.51
CA GLY A 141 -12.62 6.68 -19.36
C GLY A 141 -12.08 7.17 -18.01
N SER A 142 -10.90 7.80 -18.00
CA SER A 142 -10.36 8.46 -16.80
C SER A 142 -11.17 9.70 -16.42
N GLU A 143 -11.88 10.30 -17.38
CA GLU A 143 -12.83 11.40 -17.17
C GLU A 143 -14.02 11.04 -16.28
N LEU A 144 -14.30 9.75 -16.09
CA LEU A 144 -15.38 9.25 -15.22
C LEU A 144 -14.95 9.12 -13.75
N THR A 145 -13.69 9.44 -13.44
CA THR A 145 -13.14 9.40 -12.08
C THR A 145 -12.29 10.60 -11.77
N ASN A 146 -12.54 11.23 -10.62
CA ASN A 146 -11.78 12.39 -10.18
C ASN A 146 -10.36 12.01 -9.70
N GLU A 147 -10.23 10.85 -9.05
CA GLU A 147 -8.97 10.40 -8.43
C GLU A 147 -8.23 9.40 -9.32
N PRO A 148 -6.88 9.38 -9.28
CA PRO A 148 -6.07 8.47 -10.09
C PRO A 148 -6.11 7.01 -9.58
N PHE A 149 -6.44 6.82 -8.30
CA PHE A 149 -6.53 5.51 -7.65
C PHE A 149 -7.99 5.04 -7.50
N ARG A 150 -8.15 3.75 -7.25
CA ARG A 150 -9.45 3.10 -6.98
C ARG A 150 -9.56 2.66 -5.53
N TRP A 151 -10.79 2.46 -5.07
CA TRP A 151 -11.14 2.01 -3.72
C TRP A 151 -10.55 0.66 -3.27
N ASP A 152 -10.05 -0.14 -4.20
CA ASP A 152 -9.39 -1.43 -3.98
C ASP A 152 -7.86 -1.37 -4.21
N GLN A 153 -7.32 -0.16 -4.38
CA GLN A 153 -5.88 0.10 -4.54
C GLN A 153 -5.31 0.71 -3.25
N ARG A 154 -4.24 0.12 -2.74
CA ARG A 154 -3.57 0.57 -1.50
C ARG A 154 -2.11 0.90 -1.75
N ILE A 155 -1.61 1.98 -1.16
CA ILE A 155 -0.17 2.32 -1.18
C ILE A 155 0.45 2.08 0.18
N PHE A 156 1.53 1.32 0.23
CA PHE A 156 2.42 1.26 1.38
C PHE A 156 3.76 1.89 1.05
N GLY A 157 4.28 2.69 1.97
CA GLY A 157 5.58 3.33 1.85
C GLY A 157 6.62 2.66 2.73
N LEU A 158 7.76 2.24 2.18
CA LEU A 158 8.93 1.82 2.94
C LEU A 158 10.03 2.87 2.77
N VAL A 159 10.20 3.70 3.80
CA VAL A 159 11.19 4.78 3.82
C VAL A 159 12.44 4.31 4.56
N LEU A 160 13.49 3.97 3.80
CA LEU A 160 14.75 3.43 4.28
C LEU A 160 15.65 4.56 4.81
N LYS A 161 15.61 4.80 6.12
CA LYS A 161 16.45 5.77 6.84
C LYS A 161 17.56 5.07 7.64
N LEU A 162 18.25 4.14 6.99
CA LEU A 162 19.34 3.38 7.61
C LEU A 162 20.59 4.27 7.76
N PRO A 163 21.12 4.47 8.99
CA PRO A 163 22.29 5.30 9.19
C PRO A 163 23.55 4.69 8.56
N GLY A 164 24.54 5.54 8.24
CA GLY A 164 25.86 5.08 7.78
C GLY A 164 26.77 4.64 8.93
N ASN A 165 26.52 5.16 10.13
CA ASN A 165 27.16 4.76 11.38
C ASN A 165 26.35 3.65 12.06
N PHE A 166 27.05 2.82 12.84
CA PHE A 166 26.39 1.78 13.62
C PHE A 166 25.38 2.45 14.56
N PRO A 167 24.09 2.07 14.50
CA PRO A 167 23.11 2.67 15.39
C PRO A 167 23.49 2.30 16.83
N VAL A 168 23.81 3.30 17.65
CA VAL A 168 23.92 3.11 19.09
C VAL A 168 22.55 2.64 19.54
N GLU A 169 22.45 1.40 20.03
CA GLU A 169 21.17 0.81 20.44
C GLU A 169 20.48 1.76 21.41
N ALA A 170 19.42 2.43 20.96
CA ALA A 170 18.52 3.10 21.87
C ALA A 170 17.81 2.01 22.69
N PRO A 171 17.89 2.01 24.03
CA PRO A 171 17.34 0.93 24.88
C PRO A 171 15.80 0.84 24.87
N TYR A 172 15.11 1.54 23.96
CA TYR A 172 13.66 1.62 23.85
C TYR A 172 13.16 1.50 22.40
N VAL A 173 13.82 0.72 21.53
CA VAL A 173 13.23 0.41 20.21
C VAL A 173 12.04 -0.51 20.43
N ASN A 174 10.92 0.12 20.80
CA ASN A 174 9.61 -0.45 20.94
C ASN A 174 9.30 -1.34 19.72
N GLN A 175 8.54 -2.41 19.94
CA GLN A 175 7.90 -3.23 18.90
C GLN A 175 7.10 -2.42 17.86
N PHE A 176 6.91 -1.13 18.09
CA PHE A 176 6.19 -0.23 17.21
C PHE A 176 7.10 0.37 16.13
N ILE A 177 6.74 0.12 14.87
CA ILE A 177 7.39 0.73 13.72
C ILE A 177 6.77 2.12 13.52
N PRO A 178 7.55 3.21 13.58
CA PRO A 178 7.04 4.55 13.38
C PRO A 178 6.59 4.76 11.94
N SER A 179 5.58 5.60 11.77
CA SER A 179 5.17 6.08 10.47
C SER A 179 6.19 7.10 9.93
N ALA A 180 6.20 7.32 8.62
CA ALA A 180 7.09 8.27 7.98
C ALA A 180 6.47 9.68 7.94
N ASP A 181 6.03 10.19 9.09
CA ASP A 181 5.21 11.40 9.28
C ASP A 181 5.75 12.67 8.58
N ASN A 182 7.05 12.71 8.27
CA ASN A 182 7.70 13.85 7.61
C ASN A 182 7.92 13.66 6.10
N HIS A 183 7.45 12.55 5.51
CA HIS A 183 7.65 12.26 4.09
C HIS A 183 6.36 12.53 3.30
N PRO A 184 6.42 13.16 2.12
CA PRO A 184 5.23 13.46 1.29
C PRO A 184 4.41 12.25 0.84
N LEU A 185 4.94 11.04 1.06
CA LEU A 185 4.29 9.77 0.74
C LEU A 185 3.23 9.40 1.78
N ASP A 186 3.33 9.92 3.00
CA ASP A 186 2.49 9.52 4.13
C ASP A 186 1.01 9.85 3.88
N ALA A 187 0.71 11.10 3.47
CA ALA A 187 -0.64 11.53 3.10
C ALA A 187 -1.26 10.64 2.00
N MET A 188 -0.48 10.25 0.98
CA MET A 188 -0.95 9.35 -0.08
C MET A 188 -1.21 7.92 0.42
N CYS A 189 -0.39 7.43 1.35
CA CYS A 189 -0.62 6.13 1.97
C CYS A 189 -1.91 6.14 2.81
N GLU A 190 -2.15 7.21 3.56
CA GLU A 190 -3.35 7.35 4.40
C GLU A 190 -4.63 7.41 3.56
N VAL A 191 -4.65 8.26 2.52
CA VAL A 191 -5.81 8.42 1.62
C VAL A 191 -6.17 7.11 0.91
N THR A 192 -5.20 6.27 0.59
CA THR A 192 -5.43 4.95 -0.05
C THR A 192 -5.69 3.81 0.94
N GLY A 193 -5.84 4.10 2.24
CA GLY A 193 -6.07 3.09 3.27
C GLY A 193 -4.86 2.18 3.54
N GLY A 194 -3.67 2.68 3.22
CA GLY A 194 -2.37 2.05 3.46
C GLY A 194 -1.61 2.68 4.63
N ARG A 195 -0.28 2.52 4.63
CA ARG A 195 0.59 3.04 5.71
C ARG A 195 2.02 3.26 5.22
N SER A 196 2.66 4.33 5.69
CA SER A 196 4.10 4.54 5.52
C SER A 196 4.88 3.99 6.73
N TYR A 197 6.08 3.46 6.50
CA TYR A 197 6.96 2.89 7.51
C TYR A 197 8.33 3.58 7.44
N ALA A 198 8.78 4.16 8.55
CA ALA A 198 10.13 4.70 8.68
C ALA A 198 11.07 3.65 9.27
N ILE A 199 12.04 3.20 8.46
CA ILE A 199 12.90 2.06 8.76
C ILE A 199 14.31 2.55 9.08
N TYR A 200 14.75 2.33 10.32
CA TYR A 200 16.09 2.74 10.78
C TYR A 200 17.05 1.56 10.95
N THR A 201 16.54 0.34 11.09
CA THR A 201 17.34 -0.87 11.33
C THR A 201 16.85 -2.04 10.49
N GLN A 202 17.70 -3.05 10.28
CA GLN A 202 17.31 -4.30 9.59
C GLN A 202 16.22 -5.07 10.34
N LYS A 203 16.21 -5.03 11.67
CA LYS A 203 15.15 -5.67 12.48
C LYS A 203 13.79 -5.00 12.22
N MET A 204 13.76 -3.66 12.18
CA MET A 204 12.55 -2.91 11.85
C MET A 204 12.10 -3.15 10.41
N LEU A 205 13.04 -3.28 9.46
CA LEU A 205 12.73 -3.66 8.09
C LEU A 205 11.98 -5.00 8.05
N HIS A 206 12.53 -6.04 8.69
CA HIS A 206 11.90 -7.35 8.71
C HIS A 206 10.49 -7.31 9.34
N ALA A 207 10.35 -6.68 10.50
CA ALA A 207 9.06 -6.52 11.16
C ALA A 207 8.07 -5.71 10.30
N SER A 208 8.54 -4.73 9.54
CA SER A 208 7.68 -3.94 8.63
C SER A 208 7.15 -4.79 7.49
N LEU A 209 7.97 -5.70 6.94
CA LEU A 209 7.56 -6.61 5.88
C LEU A 209 6.54 -7.63 6.39
N GLU A 210 6.72 -8.18 7.60
CA GLU A 210 5.73 -9.07 8.22
C GLU A 210 4.40 -8.36 8.46
N SER A 211 4.44 -7.14 8.99
CA SER A 211 3.24 -6.30 9.17
C SER A 211 2.57 -5.98 7.84
N LEU A 212 3.34 -5.70 6.79
CA LEU A 212 2.83 -5.38 5.46
C LEU A 212 2.10 -6.58 4.86
N VAL A 213 2.67 -7.78 4.92
CA VAL A 213 2.03 -9.01 4.39
C VAL A 213 0.67 -9.26 5.05
N GLN A 214 0.52 -9.02 6.36
CA GLN A 214 -0.75 -9.16 7.06
C GLN A 214 -1.83 -8.18 6.57
N LYS A 215 -1.42 -7.01 6.05
CA LYS A 215 -2.31 -5.97 5.52
C LYS A 215 -2.60 -6.10 4.04
N VAL A 216 -1.89 -7.00 3.33
CA VAL A 216 -2.18 -7.34 1.93
C VAL A 216 -3.36 -8.30 1.91
N GLN A 217 -4.55 -7.72 2.08
CA GLN A 217 -5.82 -8.41 2.03
C GLN A 217 -6.68 -7.84 0.90
N THR A 218 -7.49 -8.71 0.30
CA THR A 218 -8.48 -8.30 -0.68
C THR A 218 -9.61 -7.55 0.03
N GLY A 219 -9.90 -6.32 -0.38
CA GLY A 219 -10.98 -5.56 0.23
C GLY A 219 -11.13 -4.18 -0.36
N VAL A 220 -12.20 -3.50 0.09
CA VAL A 220 -12.55 -2.15 -0.32
C VAL A 220 -12.24 -1.16 0.79
N VAL A 221 -11.88 0.05 0.41
CA VAL A 221 -11.74 1.19 1.32
C VAL A 221 -13.00 2.03 1.24
N ILE A 222 -13.61 2.28 2.39
CA ILE A 222 -14.81 3.11 2.53
C ILE A 222 -14.49 4.17 3.58
N ASN A 223 -14.69 5.44 3.23
CA ASN A 223 -14.55 6.54 4.18
C ASN A 223 -15.86 6.73 4.94
N PHE A 224 -15.77 6.78 6.28
CA PHE A 224 -16.91 7.10 7.13
C PHE A 224 -16.70 8.49 7.71
N GLU A 225 -17.63 9.39 7.44
CA GLU A 225 -17.63 10.72 8.02
C GLU A 225 -18.69 10.78 9.12
N LYS A 226 -18.28 11.27 10.29
CA LYS A 226 -19.23 11.51 11.38
C LYS A 226 -20.02 12.77 11.06
N ILE A 227 -21.32 12.60 10.90
CA ILE A 227 -22.26 13.70 10.73
C ILE A 227 -23.21 13.70 11.94
N GLY A 228 -23.25 14.81 12.68
CA GLY A 228 -24.11 15.00 13.84
C GLY A 228 -23.38 15.01 15.19
N PRO A 229 -24.11 15.32 16.28
CA PRO A 229 -23.56 15.36 17.63
C PRO A 229 -23.11 13.97 18.09
N ASP A 230 -22.13 13.94 18.98
CA ASP A 230 -21.61 12.73 19.58
C ASP A 230 -22.75 11.91 20.23
N PRO A 231 -22.81 10.59 20.00
CA PRO A 231 -23.78 9.77 20.70
C PRO A 231 -23.56 9.92 22.21
N ALA A 232 -24.65 10.01 22.97
CA ALA A 232 -24.56 10.09 24.42
C ALA A 232 -23.72 8.92 24.94
N PRO A 233 -22.77 9.16 25.87
CA PRO A 233 -21.93 8.11 26.40
C PRO A 233 -22.84 6.99 26.93
N MET A 234 -22.62 5.76 26.45
CA MET A 234 -23.36 4.60 26.96
C MET A 234 -23.11 4.54 28.46
N THR A 235 -24.13 4.88 29.24
CA THR A 235 -24.11 4.60 30.67
C THR A 235 -24.04 3.08 30.76
N GLU A 236 -23.02 2.53 31.39
CA GLU A 236 -22.95 1.09 31.68
C GLU A 236 -24.17 0.75 32.55
N GLY A 237 -25.27 0.41 31.87
CA GLY A 237 -26.48 -0.08 32.47
C GLY A 237 -26.13 -1.40 33.12
N LYS A 238 -26.27 -1.43 34.45
CA LYS A 238 -26.37 -2.64 35.25
C LYS A 238 -27.03 -3.75 34.44
N ILE A 239 -26.35 -4.88 34.35
CA ILE A 239 -26.95 -6.16 34.01
C ILE A 239 -27.97 -6.43 35.12
N GLU A 240 -29.19 -5.92 34.97
CA GLU A 240 -30.34 -6.39 35.73
C GLU A 240 -30.79 -7.69 35.07
N ASN A 241 -30.61 -8.77 35.83
CA ASN A 241 -31.11 -10.10 35.52
C ASN A 241 -32.64 -10.08 35.40
N ASP A 242 -33.17 -9.80 34.22
CA ASP A 242 -34.53 -10.21 33.87
C ASP A 242 -34.49 -11.61 33.24
N ASN A 243 -34.13 -12.58 34.09
CA ASN A 243 -34.54 -13.96 33.92
C ASN A 243 -35.78 -14.18 34.79
N GLU A 244 -36.97 -13.97 34.23
CA GLU A 244 -38.16 -14.72 34.63
C GLU A 244 -39.27 -14.58 33.58
N THR A 245 -39.28 -15.56 32.67
CA THR A 245 -40.45 -16.29 32.18
C THR A 245 -41.76 -15.52 32.00
N LYS A 246 -42.14 -15.28 30.74
CA LYS A 246 -43.48 -15.55 30.20
C LYS A 246 -43.50 -15.33 28.68
N GLU A 247 -43.10 -16.36 27.94
CA GLU A 247 -43.50 -16.50 26.55
C GLU A 247 -43.89 -17.95 26.29
N ASN A 248 -45.04 -18.13 25.64
CA ASN A 248 -45.50 -19.33 24.94
C ASN A 248 -46.23 -20.43 25.72
N GLN A 249 -47.51 -20.19 26.02
CA GLN A 249 -48.55 -21.23 25.90
C GLN A 249 -49.81 -20.66 25.26
N ASP A 250 -49.75 -20.38 23.96
CA ASP A 250 -50.91 -20.45 23.08
C ASP A 250 -50.40 -20.92 21.72
N ILE A 251 -50.70 -22.18 21.39
CA ILE A 251 -50.89 -22.80 20.07
C ILE A 251 -50.78 -24.31 20.27
N ASN A 252 -51.94 -24.96 20.49
CA ASN A 252 -52.31 -26.22 19.83
C ASN A 252 -53.68 -26.69 20.33
N ARG A 253 -54.74 -26.29 19.62
CA ARG A 253 -55.98 -27.08 19.53
C ARG A 253 -55.97 -27.83 18.20
N PRO A 254 -56.12 -29.16 18.24
CA PRO A 254 -56.91 -29.83 17.22
C PRO A 254 -58.01 -30.70 17.87
N ILE A 255 -59.24 -30.47 17.38
CA ILE A 255 -60.47 -31.27 17.40
C ILE A 255 -60.98 -31.71 18.79
#